data_AF-A0A923YFU8-F1
#
_entry.id   AF-A0A923YFU8-F1
#
_cell.length_a   1.000
_cell.length_b   1.000
_cell.length_c   1.000
_cell.angle_alpha   90.00
_cell.angle_beta   90.00
_cell.angle_gamma   90.00
#
_symmetry.space_group_name_H-M   'P 1'
#
loop_
_entity.id
_entity.type
_entity.pdbx_description
1 polymer ?
#
loop_
_entity_poly.entity_id
_entity_poly.type
_entity_poly.pdbx_seq_one_letter_code
_entity_poly.pdbx_strand_id
1 'polypeptide(L)'
;KQIMVNVLQKGVPEGIALNVNFPAYSKQHPIKGIKICRQALSKWQEVFEERKDPHGRRYFWMSGQFENEDKGEDTDEVALANHYISIVPCSYDMTAHHSISRLNKDFMNSGQ
;
A
#
# COMPACT_ATOMS: atom_id res chain seq x y z
N LYS A 1 2.41 19.92 -7.39
CA LYS A 1 2.48 21.03 -6.40
C LYS A 1 1.29 21.04 -5.43
N GLN A 2 0.05 20.87 -5.90
CA GLN A 2 -1.17 20.90 -5.07
C GLN A 2 -1.11 20.06 -3.78
N ILE A 3 -0.59 18.83 -3.85
CA ILE A 3 -0.47 17.92 -2.68
C ILE A 3 0.41 18.55 -1.59
N MET A 4 1.64 18.95 -1.94
CA MET A 4 2.57 19.61 -1.01
C MET A 4 1.98 20.88 -0.40
N VAL A 5 1.32 21.72 -1.20
CA VAL A 5 0.70 22.95 -0.69
C VAL A 5 -0.39 22.63 0.33
N ASN A 6 -1.27 21.67 0.06
CA ASN A 6 -2.29 21.24 1.02
C ASN A 6 -1.66 20.71 2.32
N VAL A 7 -0.62 19.88 2.22
CA VAL A 7 0.08 19.33 3.40
C VAL A 7 0.73 20.45 4.22
N LEU A 8 1.42 21.39 3.59
CA LEU A 8 2.08 22.50 4.29
C LEU A 8 1.09 23.46 4.94
N GLN A 9 -0.08 23.67 4.34
CA GLN A 9 -1.09 24.61 4.84
C GLN A 9 -2.02 24.01 5.90
N LYS A 10 -2.39 22.73 5.74
CA LYS A 10 -3.42 22.08 6.57
C LYS A 10 -2.85 21.02 7.51
N GLY A 11 -1.59 20.63 7.32
CA GLY A 11 -1.01 19.48 7.97
C GLY A 11 -1.57 18.15 7.44
N VAL A 12 -1.18 17.08 8.11
CA VAL A 12 -1.74 15.72 7.98
C VAL A 12 -2.22 15.34 9.39
N PRO A 13 -3.29 14.55 9.54
CA PRO A 13 -3.71 14.07 10.85
C PRO A 13 -2.54 13.41 11.61
N GLU A 14 -2.51 13.61 12.93
CA GLU A 14 -1.51 12.97 13.79
C GLU A 14 -1.56 11.45 13.62
N GLY A 15 -0.40 10.80 13.62
CA GLY A 15 -0.33 9.35 13.41
C GLY A 15 -0.39 8.90 11.94
N ILE A 16 -0.63 9.80 10.99
CA ILE A 16 -0.90 9.46 9.59
C ILE A 16 0.22 9.95 8.65
N ALA A 17 0.67 9.06 7.77
CA ALA A 17 1.49 9.36 6.61
C ALA A 17 0.65 9.26 5.31
N LEU A 18 1.06 9.96 4.26
CA LEU A 18 0.43 9.85 2.95
C LEU A 18 1.33 9.04 2.02
N ASN A 19 0.87 7.85 1.60
CA ASN A 19 1.46 7.12 0.49
C ASN A 19 0.89 7.67 -0.83
N VAL A 20 1.74 8.19 -1.70
CA VAL A 20 1.33 8.89 -2.92
C VAL A 20 1.98 8.25 -4.14
N ASN A 21 1.17 7.76 -5.08
CA ASN A 21 1.64 7.19 -6.34
C ASN A 21 1.17 8.01 -7.53
N PHE A 22 2.06 8.19 -8.50
CA PHE A 22 1.79 8.93 -9.72
C PHE A 22 1.73 7.96 -10.90
N PRO A 23 0.65 7.96 -11.70
CA PRO A 23 0.61 7.14 -12.90
C PRO A 23 1.60 7.68 -13.95
N ALA A 24 2.04 6.81 -14.84
CA ALA A 24 2.87 7.22 -15.96
C ALA A 24 2.14 8.28 -16.81
N TYR A 25 2.78 9.43 -17.00
CA TYR A 25 2.24 10.49 -17.84
C TYR A 25 2.56 10.24 -19.31
N SER A 26 1.55 10.39 -20.17
CA SER A 26 1.74 10.51 -21.62
C SER A 26 0.74 11.50 -22.21
N LYS A 27 1.00 12.00 -23.42
CA LYS A 27 0.05 12.89 -24.11
C LYS A 27 -1.29 12.20 -24.37
N GLN A 28 -1.26 10.90 -24.63
CA GLN A 28 -2.42 10.05 -24.87
C GLN A 28 -3.18 9.75 -23.57
N HIS A 29 -2.46 9.69 -22.45
CA HIS A 29 -3.02 9.40 -21.13
C HIS A 29 -2.60 10.46 -20.11
N PRO A 30 -3.25 11.65 -20.13
CA PRO A 30 -2.98 12.68 -19.16
C PRO A 30 -3.46 12.28 -17.76
N ILE A 31 -2.82 12.84 -16.74
CA ILE A 31 -3.26 12.69 -15.35
C ILE A 31 -4.62 13.38 -15.19
N LYS A 32 -5.62 12.62 -14.75
CA LYS A 32 -7.01 13.08 -14.65
C LYS A 32 -7.32 13.83 -13.35
N GLY A 33 -6.50 13.67 -12.32
CA GLY A 33 -6.69 14.30 -11.02
C GLY A 33 -6.09 13.48 -9.88
N ILE A 34 -6.58 13.74 -8.67
CA ILE A 34 -6.17 13.08 -7.42
C ILE A 34 -7.36 12.31 -6.87
N LYS A 35 -7.14 11.07 -6.41
CA LYS A 35 -8.11 10.28 -5.64
C LYS A 35 -7.54 9.87 -4.29
N ILE A 36 -8.36 9.98 -3.25
CA ILE A 36 -8.10 9.31 -1.98
C ILE A 36 -8.51 7.84 -2.14
N CYS A 37 -7.62 6.95 -1.76
CA CYS A 37 -7.77 5.51 -1.97
C CYS A 37 -7.53 4.77 -0.65
N ARG A 38 -8.04 3.54 -0.56
CA ARG A 38 -7.49 2.55 0.37
C ARG A 38 -6.39 1.74 -0.33
N GLN A 39 -5.55 1.08 0.47
CA GLN A 39 -4.57 0.13 -0.05
C GLN A 39 -5.28 -1.07 -0.68
N ALA A 40 -4.86 -1.48 -1.88
CA ALA A 40 -5.31 -2.72 -2.50
C ALA A 40 -4.90 -3.95 -1.68
N LEU A 41 -5.78 -4.94 -1.61
CA LEU A 41 -5.44 -6.29 -1.15
C LEU A 41 -4.73 -7.05 -2.27
N SER A 42 -3.46 -6.70 -2.50
CA SER A 42 -2.62 -7.32 -3.50
C SER A 42 -1.39 -7.94 -2.86
N LYS A 43 -0.92 -9.05 -3.41
CA LYS A 43 0.25 -9.79 -2.91
C LYS A 43 1.24 -9.99 -4.05
N TRP A 44 2.53 -9.92 -3.72
CA TRP A 44 3.57 -10.41 -4.60
C TRP A 44 3.73 -11.90 -4.35
N GLN A 45 3.45 -12.71 -5.38
CA GLN A 45 3.79 -14.12 -5.34
C GLN A 45 5.29 -14.26 -5.65
N GLU A 46 6.08 -14.52 -4.61
CA GLU A 46 7.54 -14.56 -4.68
C GLU A 46 8.02 -15.79 -5.46
N VAL A 47 9.00 -15.57 -6.33
CA VAL A 47 9.73 -16.60 -7.08
C VAL A 47 11.22 -16.37 -6.86
N PHE A 48 11.91 -17.37 -6.32
CA PHE A 48 13.35 -17.31 -6.11
C PHE A 48 14.08 -18.00 -7.25
N GLU A 49 14.88 -17.25 -8.00
CA GLU A 49 15.75 -17.78 -9.03
C GLU A 49 17.17 -17.99 -8.46
N GLU A 50 17.60 -19.25 -8.36
CA GLU A 50 18.98 -19.56 -7.97
C GLU A 50 19.96 -19.24 -9.10
N ARG A 51 21.00 -18.48 -8.77
CA ARG A 51 22.12 -18.18 -9.67
C ARG A 51 23.46 -18.43 -8.97
N LYS A 52 24.53 -18.48 -9.76
CA LYS A 52 25.91 -18.55 -9.25
C LYS A 52 26.67 -17.30 -9.64
N ASP A 53 27.43 -16.75 -8.70
CA ASP A 53 28.36 -15.66 -8.98
C ASP A 53 29.59 -16.18 -9.76
N PRO A 54 30.48 -15.29 -10.25
CA PRO A 54 31.69 -15.71 -10.97
C PRO A 54 32.65 -16.61 -10.17
N HIS A 55 32.51 -16.65 -8.84
CA HIS A 55 33.29 -17.50 -7.94
C HIS A 55 32.56 -18.80 -7.56
N GLY A 56 31.42 -19.10 -8.20
CA GLY A 56 30.63 -20.31 -7.99
C GLY A 56 29.76 -20.30 -6.73
N ARG A 57 29.66 -19.17 -6.02
CA ARG A 57 28.81 -19.03 -4.83
C ARG A 57 27.35 -18.87 -5.25
N ARG A 58 26.46 -19.62 -4.61
CA ARG A 58 25.01 -19.51 -4.83
C ARG A 58 24.49 -18.18 -4.31
N TYR A 59 23.60 -17.56 -5.05
CA TYR A 59 22.78 -16.43 -4.62
C TYR A 59 21.40 -16.53 -5.26
N PHE A 60 20.40 -15.90 -4.64
CA PHE A 60 19.02 -15.99 -5.09
C PHE A 60 18.53 -14.60 -5.50
N TRP A 61 17.99 -14.50 -6.72
CA TRP A 61 17.20 -13.34 -7.12
C TRP A 61 15.76 -13.56 -6.69
N MET A 62 15.25 -12.67 -5.84
CA MET A 62 13.83 -12.61 -5.56
C MET A 62 13.15 -11.86 -6.71
N SER A 63 12.36 -12.60 -7.46
CA SER A 63 11.41 -12.08 -8.44
C SER A 63 10.00 -12.37 -7.92
N GLY A 64 8.99 -12.00 -8.69
CA GLY A 64 7.62 -12.37 -8.36
C GLY A 64 6.64 -11.87 -9.41
N GLN A 65 5.41 -12.33 -9.29
CA GLN A 65 4.29 -11.79 -10.03
C GLN A 65 3.35 -11.06 -9.07
N PHE A 66 2.87 -9.89 -9.49
CA PHE A 66 1.89 -9.15 -8.72
C PHE A 66 0.51 -9.76 -8.95
N GLU A 67 -0.07 -10.33 -7.90
CA GLU A 67 -1.44 -10.83 -7.91
C GLU A 67 -2.34 -9.82 -7.20
N ASN A 68 -3.26 -9.23 -7.96
CA ASN A 68 -4.29 -8.36 -7.40
C ASN A 68 -5.62 -9.13 -7.32
N GLU A 69 -5.99 -9.54 -6.11
CA GLU A 69 -7.27 -10.22 -5.83
C GLU A 69 -8.38 -9.22 -5.43
N ASP A 70 -8.04 -7.93 -5.32
CA ASP A 70 -8.95 -6.89 -4.90
C ASP A 70 -9.88 -6.47 -6.05
N LYS A 71 -11.19 -6.63 -5.83
CA LYS A 71 -12.24 -6.26 -6.80
C LYS A 71 -12.82 -4.86 -6.54
N GLY A 72 -12.30 -4.14 -5.55
CA GLY A 72 -12.77 -2.80 -5.19
C GLY A 72 -12.29 -1.73 -6.16
N GLU A 73 -13.17 -0.78 -6.46
CA GLU A 73 -12.89 0.34 -7.38
C GLU A 73 -12.25 1.56 -6.67
N ASP A 74 -12.07 1.47 -5.35
CA ASP A 74 -11.59 2.51 -4.46
C ASP A 74 -10.11 2.35 -4.06
N THR A 75 -9.41 1.42 -4.73
CA THR A 75 -7.99 1.12 -4.48
C THR A 75 -7.04 2.06 -5.19
N ASP A 76 -5.81 2.13 -4.67
CA ASP A 76 -4.69 2.82 -5.31
C ASP A 76 -4.37 2.24 -6.69
N GLU A 77 -4.36 0.91 -6.83
CA GLU A 77 -4.15 0.22 -8.11
C GLU A 77 -5.20 0.62 -9.17
N VAL A 78 -6.48 0.63 -8.81
CA VAL A 78 -7.55 1.04 -9.74
C VAL A 78 -7.42 2.52 -10.10
N ALA A 79 -7.06 3.39 -9.14
CA ALA A 79 -6.84 4.80 -9.43
C ALA A 79 -5.68 5.00 -10.42
N LEU A 80 -4.56 4.30 -10.23
CA LEU A 80 -3.39 4.37 -11.10
C LEU A 80 -3.71 3.85 -12.51
N ALA A 81 -4.35 2.68 -12.62
CA ALA A 81 -4.79 2.10 -13.89
C ALA A 81 -5.72 3.05 -14.68
N ASN A 82 -6.49 3.87 -13.97
CA ASN A 82 -7.39 4.86 -14.55
C ASN A 82 -6.75 6.26 -14.76
N HIS A 83 -5.43 6.39 -14.60
CA HIS A 83 -4.65 7.63 -14.73
C HIS A 83 -5.02 8.73 -13.71
N TYR A 84 -5.33 8.34 -12.47
CA TYR A 84 -5.39 9.26 -11.32
C TYR A 84 -4.14 9.11 -10.46
N ILE A 85 -3.72 10.20 -9.82
CA ILE A 85 -2.78 10.15 -8.70
C ILE A 85 -3.52 9.52 -7.52
N SER A 86 -2.97 8.46 -6.92
CA SER A 86 -3.54 7.86 -5.72
C SER A 86 -2.87 8.42 -4.47
N ILE A 87 -3.68 8.69 -3.44
CA ILE A 87 -3.22 9.02 -2.09
C ILE A 87 -3.88 8.04 -1.13
N VAL A 88 -3.08 7.21 -0.47
CA VAL A 88 -3.52 6.30 0.59
C VAL A 88 -3.05 6.86 1.94
N PRO A 89 -3.97 7.21 2.87
CA PRO A 89 -3.61 7.55 4.22
C PRO A 89 -3.19 6.28 4.98
N CYS A 90 -1.96 6.24 5.47
CA CYS A 90 -1.40 5.10 6.18
C CYS A 90 -1.10 5.48 7.64
N SER A 91 -1.63 4.71 8.58
CA SER A 91 -1.17 4.75 9.97
C SER A 91 0.20 4.07 10.08
N TYR A 92 1.11 4.63 10.86
CA TYR A 92 2.34 3.91 11.26
C TYR A 92 2.14 3.08 12.55
N ASP A 93 1.10 3.36 13.32
CA ASP A 93 0.67 2.49 14.41
C ASP A 93 -0.16 1.34 13.81
N MET A 94 0.41 0.15 13.83
CA MET A 94 -0.22 -1.07 13.32
C MET A 94 -1.04 -1.82 14.39
N THR A 95 -1.15 -1.27 15.59
CA THR A 95 -1.97 -1.85 16.65
C THR A 95 -3.42 -1.87 16.21
N ALA A 96 -4.03 -3.05 16.14
CA ALA A 96 -5.44 -3.21 15.82
C ALA A 96 -6.32 -2.81 17.02
N HIS A 97 -6.35 -1.52 17.38
CA HIS A 97 -7.06 -0.99 18.56
C HIS A 97 -8.52 -1.47 18.65
N HIS A 98 -9.20 -1.57 17.51
CA HIS A 98 -10.58 -2.09 17.41
C HIS A 98 -10.74 -3.54 17.94
N SER A 99 -9.67 -4.33 17.91
CA SER A 99 -9.67 -5.73 18.35
C SER A 99 -9.36 -5.91 19.84
N ILE A 100 -8.78 -4.91 20.51
CA ILE A 100 -8.29 -5.03 21.90
C ILE A 100 -9.42 -5.45 22.86
N SER A 101 -10.58 -4.80 22.79
CA SER A 101 -11.72 -5.10 23.68
C SER A 101 -12.18 -6.55 23.56
N ARG A 102 -12.28 -7.06 22.31
CA ARG A 102 -12.65 -8.45 22.03
C ARG A 102 -11.60 -9.42 22.58
N LEU A 103 -10.31 -9.19 22.29
CA LEU A 103 -9.24 -10.09 22.72
C LEU A 103 -9.11 -10.12 24.24
N ASN A 104 -9.25 -8.99 24.93
CA ASN A 104 -9.30 -8.97 26.39
C ASN A 104 -10.44 -9.82 26.93
N LYS A 105 -11.63 -9.75 26.33
CA LYS A 105 -12.76 -10.60 26.73
C LYS A 105 -12.44 -12.08 26.55
N ASP A 106 -11.85 -12.46 25.43
CA ASP A 106 -11.60 -13.86 25.06
C ASP A 106 -10.50 -14.49 25.96
N PHE A 107 -9.43 -13.74 26.27
CA PHE A 107 -8.27 -14.24 27.02
C PHE A 107 -8.32 -13.98 28.53
N MET A 108 -9.14 -13.03 29.01
CA MET A 108 -9.23 -12.74 30.46
C MET A 108 -10.47 -13.36 31.13
N ASN A 109 -11.49 -13.76 30.37
CA ASN A 109 -12.68 -14.44 30.93
C ASN A 109 -12.63 -15.98 30.79
N SER A 110 -11.57 -16.55 30.22
CA SER A 110 -11.41 -18.00 30.04
C SER A 110 -11.01 -18.75 31.32
N GLY A 111 -11.13 -18.11 32.49
CA GLY A 111 -10.80 -18.64 33.81
C GLY A 111 -11.96 -18.71 34.81
N GLN A 112 -13.23 -18.65 34.36
CA GLN A 112 -14.40 -18.96 35.17
C GLN A 112 -15.23 -20.10 34.55
#